data_AF-A0A7X5SD20-F1
#
_entry.id   AF-A0A7X5SD20-F1
#
_cell.length_a   1.000
_cell.length_b   1.000
_cell.length_c   1.000
_cell.angle_alpha   90.00
_cell.angle_beta   90.00
_cell.angle_gamma   90.00
#
_symmetry.space_group_name_H-M   'P 1'
#
loop_
_entity.id
_entity.type
_entity.pdbx_description
1 polymer ?
#
loop_
_entity_poly.entity_id
_entity_poly.type
_entity_poly.pdbx_seq_one_letter_code
_entity_poly.pdbx_strand_id
1 'polypeptide(L)'
;AQLSEEGATQFFRPLMSNDLILGAVGVLQFDVVAYRLKDEYGVDAIFEPVSVTTARWVHCDNARKLEEFREKNAGNLGIDAAG
;
A
#
# COMPACT_ATOMS: atom_id res chain seq x y z
N ALA A 1 1.93 -10.44 -4.03
CA ALA A 1 2.37 -9.88 -5.32
C ALA A 1 1.32 -10.13 -6.40
N GLN A 2 0.87 -11.38 -6.60
CA GLN A 2 -0.11 -11.74 -7.64
C GLN A 2 -1.44 -10.94 -7.62
N LEU A 3 -2.09 -10.77 -6.45
CA LEU A 3 -3.33 -9.98 -6.33
C LEU A 3 -3.15 -8.49 -6.69
N SER A 4 -1.94 -7.95 -6.48
CA SER A 4 -1.59 -6.58 -6.87
C SER A 4 -1.34 -6.47 -8.37
N GLU A 5 -0.69 -7.48 -8.94
CA GLU A 5 -0.37 -7.56 -10.37
C GLU A 5 -1.62 -7.74 -11.22
N GLU A 6 -2.68 -8.34 -10.67
CA GLU A 6 -3.99 -8.49 -11.31
C GLU A 6 -4.89 -7.24 -11.15
N GLY A 7 -4.40 -6.16 -10.53
CA GLY A 7 -5.12 -4.89 -10.39
C GLY A 7 -6.31 -4.95 -9.42
N ALA A 8 -6.46 -6.03 -8.65
CA ALA A 8 -7.57 -6.21 -7.72
C ALA A 8 -7.46 -5.26 -6.52
N THR A 9 -6.24 -4.90 -6.10
CA THR A 9 -5.95 -3.96 -4.99
C THR A 9 -4.55 -3.38 -5.10
N GLN A 10 -4.32 -2.20 -4.52
CA GLN A 10 -2.98 -1.64 -4.37
C GLN A 10 -2.41 -2.01 -2.99
N PHE A 11 -1.11 -2.26 -2.91
CA PHE A 11 -0.41 -2.44 -1.64
C PHE A 11 0.60 -1.31 -1.44
N PHE A 12 0.74 -0.86 -0.20
CA PHE A 12 1.72 0.12 0.23
C PHE A 12 2.47 -0.39 1.45
N ARG A 13 3.79 -0.23 1.44
CA ARG A 13 4.67 -0.49 2.58
C ARG A 13 5.22 0.84 3.08
N PRO A 14 4.81 1.32 4.26
CA PRO A 14 5.37 2.52 4.86
C PRO A 14 6.90 2.41 4.99
N LEU A 15 7.62 3.53 4.88
CA LEU A 15 9.09 3.52 5.05
C LEU A 15 9.50 3.27 6.50
N MET A 16 8.64 3.63 7.45
CA MET A 16 8.91 3.59 8.88
C MET A 16 8.33 2.37 9.60
N SER A 17 7.54 1.54 8.90
CA SER A 17 6.91 0.34 9.47
C SER A 17 6.94 -0.82 8.48
N ASN A 18 6.92 -2.05 9.00
CA ASN A 18 6.76 -3.25 8.18
C ASN A 18 5.28 -3.59 7.91
N ASP A 19 4.35 -2.75 8.36
CA ASP A 19 2.93 -2.96 8.12
C ASP A 19 2.60 -2.93 6.63
N LEU A 20 1.61 -3.73 6.25
CA LEU A 20 1.12 -3.79 4.89
C LEU A 20 -0.20 -3.02 4.82
N ILE A 21 -0.22 -1.90 4.10
CA ILE A 21 -1.44 -1.12 3.89
C ILE A 21 -2.05 -1.55 2.56
N LEU A 22 -3.32 -1.97 2.60
CA LEU A 22 -4.10 -2.28 1.42
C LEU A 22 -4.93 -1.08 0.99
N GLY A 23 -4.75 -0.63 -0.25
CA GLY A 23 -5.53 0.42 -0.89
C GLY A 23 -6.57 -0.17 -1.85
N ALA A 24 -7.81 0.25 -1.68
CA ALA A 24 -8.93 -0.13 -2.53
C ALA A 24 -9.72 1.11 -2.97
N VAL A 25 -10.26 1.06 -4.19
CA VAL A 25 -11.22 2.06 -4.69
C VAL A 25 -12.62 1.79 -4.13
N GLY A 26 -12.96 0.50 -3.96
CA GLY A 26 -14.23 0.06 -3.39
C GLY A 26 -14.03 -0.94 -2.25
N VAL A 27 -14.88 -0.88 -1.24
CA VAL A 27 -14.77 -1.71 -0.02
C VAL A 27 -14.81 -3.22 -0.30
N LEU A 28 -15.52 -3.65 -1.35
CA LEU A 28 -15.63 -5.06 -1.74
C LEU A 28 -14.27 -5.67 -2.13
N GLN A 29 -13.29 -4.86 -2.51
CA GLN A 29 -11.96 -5.36 -2.87
C GLN A 29 -11.23 -5.95 -1.65
N PHE A 30 -11.51 -5.46 -0.44
CA PHE A 30 -10.97 -6.07 0.80
C PHE A 30 -11.49 -7.50 0.98
N ASP A 31 -12.80 -7.69 0.80
CA ASP A 31 -13.45 -9.01 0.92
C ASP A 31 -12.93 -9.99 -0.13
N VAL A 32 -12.74 -9.55 -1.37
CA VAL A 32 -12.18 -10.36 -2.46
C VAL A 32 -10.75 -10.81 -2.13
N VAL A 33 -9.91 -9.90 -1.60
CA VAL A 33 -8.53 -10.24 -1.21
C VAL A 33 -8.52 -11.25 -0.06
N ALA A 34 -9.31 -11.05 0.99
CA ALA A 34 -9.39 -12.02 2.09
C ALA A 34 -9.88 -13.39 1.62
N TYR A 35 -10.89 -13.43 0.75
CA TYR A 35 -11.39 -14.68 0.17
C TYR A 35 -10.31 -15.40 -0.62
N ARG A 36 -9.59 -14.71 -1.51
CA ARG A 36 -8.53 -15.32 -2.33
C ARG A 36 -7.33 -15.75 -1.51
N LEU A 37 -6.92 -14.97 -0.49
CA LEU A 37 -5.84 -15.36 0.41
C LEU A 37 -6.17 -16.66 1.15
N LYS A 38 -7.43 -16.83 1.57
CA LYS A 38 -7.90 -18.03 2.21
C LYS A 38 -8.00 -19.21 1.25
N ASP A 39 -8.57 -19.01 0.07
CA ASP A 39 -8.84 -20.07 -0.90
C ASP A 39 -7.56 -20.55 -1.61
N GLU A 40 -6.73 -19.62 -2.09
CA GLU A 40 -5.53 -19.95 -2.88
C GLU A 40 -4.31 -20.26 -2.00
N TYR A 41 -4.21 -19.64 -0.81
CA TYR A 41 -3.01 -19.72 0.03
C TYR A 41 -3.27 -20.25 1.44
N GLY A 42 -4.53 -20.51 1.82
CA GLY A 42 -4.87 -20.96 3.18
C GLY A 42 -4.57 -19.92 4.27
N VAL A 43 -4.44 -18.64 3.91
CA VAL A 43 -4.09 -17.56 4.83
C VAL A 43 -5.35 -16.83 5.27
N ASP A 44 -5.63 -16.85 6.57
CA ASP A 44 -6.66 -15.99 7.16
C ASP A 44 -6.09 -14.58 7.39
N ALA A 45 -6.60 -13.61 6.64
CA ALA A 45 -6.22 -12.20 6.75
C ALA A 45 -7.20 -11.42 7.63
N ILE A 46 -6.69 -10.48 8.41
CA ILE A 46 -7.47 -9.54 9.22
C ILE A 46 -7.09 -8.12 8.78
N PHE A 47 -8.09 -7.27 8.58
CA PHE A 47 -7.88 -5.87 8.21
C PHE A 47 -8.18 -4.95 9.40
N GLU A 48 -7.29 -4.00 9.62
CA GLU A 48 -7.44 -2.95 10.61
C GLU A 48 -7.54 -1.58 9.90
N PRO A 49 -8.43 -0.69 10.36
CA PRO A 49 -8.54 0.65 9.81
C PRO A 49 -7.27 1.45 10.13
N VAL A 50 -6.74 2.16 9.13
CA VAL A 50 -5.57 3.03 9.28
C VAL A 50 -5.98 4.50 9.15
N SER A 51 -5.20 5.41 9.74
CA SER A 51 -5.41 6.87 9.65
C SER A 51 -4.96 7.47 8.31
N VAL A 52 -5.28 6.80 7.19
CA VAL A 52 -4.95 7.24 5.83
C VAL A 52 -6.22 7.35 5.00
N THR A 53 -6.55 8.56 4.56
CA THR A 53 -7.73 8.81 3.71
C THR A 53 -7.38 8.86 2.23
N THR A 54 -6.14 9.21 1.88
CA THR A 54 -5.74 9.46 0.49
C THR A 54 -4.27 9.11 0.27
N ALA A 55 -3.95 8.64 -0.93
CA ALA A 55 -2.59 8.37 -1.38
C ALA A 55 -2.30 9.14 -2.66
N ARG A 56 -1.07 9.61 -2.83
CA ARG A 56 -0.60 10.30 -4.05
C ARG A 56 0.83 9.86 -4.36
N TRP A 57 1.08 9.53 -5.62
CA TRP A 57 2.46 9.35 -6.10
C TRP A 57 3.16 10.69 -6.17
N VAL A 58 4.39 10.74 -5.65
CA VAL A 58 5.21 11.95 -5.62
C VAL A 58 6.33 11.81 -6.65
N HIS A 59 6.45 12.80 -7.53
CA HIS A 59 7.54 12.90 -8.49
C HIS A 59 8.22 14.28 -8.38
N CYS A 60 9.53 14.33 -8.63
CA CYS A 60 10.29 15.58 -8.63
C CYS A 60 11.51 15.46 -9.54
N ASP A 61 11.74 16.47 -10.38
CA ASP A 61 12.88 16.50 -11.30
C ASP A 61 14.21 16.80 -10.60
N ASN A 62 14.16 17.31 -9.37
CA ASN A 62 15.35 17.64 -8.57
C ASN A 62 15.53 16.60 -7.45
N ALA A 63 16.53 15.73 -7.62
CA ALA A 63 16.83 14.66 -6.67
C ALA A 63 17.09 15.16 -5.23
N ARG A 64 17.82 16.28 -5.07
CA ARG A 64 18.13 16.81 -3.74
C ARG A 64 16.88 17.29 -3.01
N LYS A 65 15.98 17.98 -3.72
CA LYS A 65 14.69 18.40 -3.15
C LYS A 65 13.79 17.23 -2.82
N LEU A 66 13.81 16.17 -3.64
CA LEU A 66 13.05 14.96 -3.36
C LEU A 66 13.55 14.26 -2.10
N GLU A 67 14.87 14.20 -1.90
CA GLU A 67 15.48 13.62 -0.71
C GLU A 67 15.17 14.42 0.55
N GLU A 68 15.30 15.75 0.50
CA GLU A 68 14.87 16.64 1.59
C GLU A 68 13.38 16.46 1.94
N PHE A 69 12.52 16.24 0.94
CA PHE A 69 11.09 15.95 1.14
C PHE A 69 10.88 14.57 1.78
N ARG A 70 11.62 13.56 1.34
CA ARG A 70 11.56 12.19 1.87
C ARG A 70 11.95 12.14 3.35
N GLU A 71 13.03 12.82 3.73
CA GLU A 71 13.47 12.91 5.12
C GLU A 71 12.41 13.59 6.01
N LYS A 72 11.87 14.72 5.57
CA LYS A 72 10.87 15.48 6.35
C LYS A 72 9.54 14.77 6.51
N ASN A 73 9.17 13.90 5.56
CA ASN A 73 7.86 13.25 5.51
C ASN A 73 7.94 11.73 5.64
N ALA A 74 9.07 11.18 6.11
CA ALA A 74 9.32 9.74 6.16
C ALA A 74 8.19 8.93 6.83
N GLY A 75 7.54 9.50 7.86
CA GLY A 75 6.41 8.87 8.54
C GLY A 75 5.14 8.69 7.72
N ASN A 76 4.96 9.46 6.65
CA ASN A 76 3.78 9.44 5.77
C ASN A 76 4.09 8.90 4.37
N LEU A 77 5.31 8.42 4.15
CA LEU A 77 5.73 7.88 2.87
C LEU A 77 5.73 6.36 2.92
N GLY A 78 5.34 5.76 1.80
CA GLY A 78 5.40 4.34 1.57
C GLY A 78 5.74 4.05 0.12
N ILE A 79 6.23 2.84 -0.10
CA ILE A 79 6.53 2.30 -1.43
C ILE A 79 5.35 1.43 -1.82
N ASP A 80 4.88 1.55 -3.05
CA ASP A 80 3.80 0.70 -3.54
C ASP A 80 4.33 -0.65 -4.06
N ALA A 81 3.47 -1.50 -4.60
CA ALA A 81 3.88 -2.80 -5.13
C ALA A 81 4.80 -2.72 -6.36
N ALA A 82 4.83 -1.59 -7.08
CA ALA A 82 5.62 -1.41 -8.30
C ALA A 82 7.05 -0.87 -8.03
N GLY A 83 7.29 -0.33 -6.83
CA GLY A 83 8.60 0.22 -6.43
C GLY A 83 8.78 1.69 -6.75
#